data_AF-A0A452XTA5-F1
#
_entry.id   AF-A0A452XTA5-F1
#
_cell.length_a   1.000
_cell.length_b   1.000
_cell.length_c   1.000
_cell.angle_alpha   90.00
_cell.angle_beta   90.00
_cell.angle_gamma   90.00
#
_symmetry.space_group_name_H-M   'P 1'
#
loop_
_entity.id
_entity.type
_entity.pdbx_description
1 polymer ?
#
loop_
_entity_poly.entity_id
_entity_poly.type
_entity_poly.pdbx_seq_one_letter_code
_entity_poly.pdbx_strand_id
1 'polypeptide(L)'
;AAADFTLLDSPLPARRRRPQPLPDAPLPRICTAGELPALREVHVWYLCPDELNNQSQLNMYEELLSPSEREYADSMKATMLRKDVVLSRALLRTTLSRY
;
A
#
# COMPACT_ATOMS: atom_id res chain seq x y z
N ALA A 1 -78.87 19.83 10.18
CA ALA A 1 -77.86 18.88 10.70
C ALA A 1 -76.54 19.25 10.06
N ALA A 2 -75.58 19.71 10.86
CA ALA A 2 -74.32 20.27 10.41
C ALA A 2 -73.47 19.19 9.71
N ALA A 3 -72.94 19.53 8.54
CA ALA A 3 -71.96 18.72 7.85
C ALA A 3 -70.57 19.05 8.43
N ASP A 4 -70.02 18.13 9.22
CA ASP A 4 -68.65 18.18 9.70
C ASP A 4 -67.70 17.84 8.54
N PHE A 5 -67.12 18.89 7.96
CA PHE A 5 -66.01 18.81 7.00
C PHE A 5 -64.70 18.87 7.77
N THR A 6 -64.33 17.78 8.44
CA THR A 6 -62.98 17.63 9.01
C THR A 6 -61.99 17.24 7.93
N LEU A 7 -61.52 18.28 7.24
CA LEU A 7 -60.13 18.58 6.91
C LEU A 7 -59.13 17.41 7.01
N LEU A 8 -58.84 16.81 5.86
CA LEU A 8 -57.69 15.92 5.64
C LEU A 8 -56.43 16.78 5.44
N ASP A 9 -55.74 17.16 6.51
CA ASP A 9 -54.41 17.79 6.42
C ASP A 9 -53.35 16.85 6.98
N SER A 10 -52.89 15.94 6.13
CA SER A 10 -51.75 15.07 6.39
C SER A 10 -50.46 15.88 6.20
N PRO A 11 -49.54 15.95 7.18
CA PRO A 11 -48.31 16.72 7.03
C PRO A 11 -47.36 16.02 6.05
N LEU A 12 -46.94 16.75 5.01
CA LEU A 12 -45.94 16.30 4.05
C LEU A 12 -44.64 15.88 4.75
N PRO A 13 -43.94 14.82 4.31
CA PRO A 13 -42.69 14.42 4.91
C PRO A 13 -41.63 15.52 4.72
N ALA A 14 -40.96 15.86 5.81
CA ALA A 14 -39.87 16.83 5.83
C ALA A 14 -38.88 16.54 4.70
N ARG A 15 -38.79 17.50 3.77
CA ARG A 15 -37.85 17.52 2.65
C ARG A 15 -36.45 17.30 3.22
N ARG A 16 -35.88 16.09 3.10
CA ARG A 16 -34.50 15.80 3.52
C ARG A 16 -33.60 16.82 2.85
N ARG A 17 -33.12 17.81 3.62
CA ARG A 17 -32.08 18.71 3.15
C ARG A 17 -30.88 17.83 2.85
N ARG A 18 -30.51 17.72 1.56
CA ARG A 18 -29.21 17.15 1.20
C ARG A 18 -28.15 17.95 1.96
N PRO A 19 -27.22 17.30 2.67
CA PRO A 19 -26.10 18.02 3.29
C PRO A 19 -25.39 18.78 2.18
N GLN A 20 -25.34 20.11 2.30
CA GLN A 20 -24.47 20.92 1.45
C GLN A 20 -23.03 20.51 1.76
N PRO A 21 -22.16 20.27 0.76
CA PRO A 21 -20.75 20.04 1.03
C PRO A 21 -20.19 21.30 1.70
N LEU A 22 -19.52 21.14 2.85
CA LEU A 22 -18.80 22.25 3.48
C LEU A 22 -17.77 22.80 2.49
N PRO A 23 -17.60 24.14 2.35
CA PRO A 23 -16.73 24.71 1.32
C PRO A 23 -15.24 24.46 1.54
N ASP A 24 -14.81 24.00 2.72
CA ASP A 24 -13.39 24.05 3.10
C ASP A 24 -12.90 22.77 3.78
N ALA A 25 -13.56 21.63 3.55
CA ALA A 25 -12.95 20.36 3.97
C ALA A 25 -11.69 20.15 3.10
N PRO A 26 -10.47 20.15 3.67
CA PRO A 26 -9.29 19.81 2.89
C PRO A 26 -9.55 18.43 2.30
N LEU A 27 -9.42 18.32 0.97
CA LEU A 27 -9.52 17.05 0.28
C LEU A 27 -8.70 16.01 1.07
N PRO A 28 -9.15 14.74 1.16
CA PRO A 28 -8.33 13.72 1.77
C PRO A 28 -6.99 13.80 1.07
N ARG A 29 -5.96 14.15 1.85
CA ARG A 29 -4.59 14.13 1.37
C ARG A 29 -4.43 12.75 0.79
N ILE A 30 -4.43 12.65 -0.54
CA ILE A 30 -4.00 11.44 -1.22
C ILE A 30 -2.67 11.17 -0.56
N CYS A 31 -2.59 10.09 0.22
CA CYS A 31 -1.40 9.73 0.96
C CYS A 31 -0.28 9.72 -0.07
N THR A 32 0.52 10.79 -0.08
CA THR A 32 1.65 10.91 -0.99
C THR A 32 2.53 9.74 -0.62
N ALA A 33 2.66 8.81 -1.55
CA ALA A 33 3.53 7.66 -1.42
C ALA A 33 4.89 8.16 -0.93
N GLY A 34 5.27 7.74 0.28
CA GLY A 34 6.57 7.99 0.91
C GLY A 34 6.93 9.48 1.05
N GLU A 35 6.84 10.01 2.27
CA GLU A 35 7.74 11.11 2.61
C GLU A 35 9.16 10.63 2.31
N LEU A 36 9.84 11.31 1.36
CA LEU A 36 11.24 11.06 1.08
C LEU A 36 11.99 11.25 2.41
N PRO A 37 12.79 10.26 2.83
CA PRO A 37 13.52 10.35 4.09
C PRO A 37 14.34 11.63 4.13
N ALA A 38 14.37 12.26 5.30
CA ALA A 38 15.02 13.55 5.48
C ALA A 38 16.48 13.48 4.99
N LEU A 39 16.97 14.55 4.36
CA LEU A 39 18.23 14.66 3.59
C LEU A 39 19.52 14.25 4.35
N ARG A 40 19.42 13.83 5.63
CA ARG A 40 20.56 13.49 6.51
C ARG A 40 20.35 12.24 7.35
N GLU A 41 19.31 11.46 7.09
CA GLU A 41 19.12 10.20 7.81
C GLU A 41 19.93 9.07 7.15
N VAL A 42 20.70 8.35 7.96
CA VAL A 42 21.41 7.15 7.53
C VAL A 42 20.55 5.94 7.88
N HIS A 43 20.07 5.21 6.88
CA HIS A 43 19.26 4.02 7.09
C HIS A 43 20.11 2.78 6.82
N VAL A 44 20.20 1.90 7.81
CA VAL A 44 20.90 0.61 7.69
C VAL A 44 19.84 -0.48 7.62
N TRP A 45 19.84 -1.21 6.51
CA TRP A 45 18.95 -2.33 6.27
C TRP A 45 19.72 -3.64 6.45
N TYR A 46 19.17 -4.58 7.19
CA TYR A 46 19.72 -5.92 7.37
C TYR A 46 18.68 -6.98 7.03
N LEU A 47 19.14 -8.16 6.66
CA LEU A 47 18.30 -9.32 6.39
C LEU A 47 18.90 -10.55 7.08
N CYS A 48 18.03 -11.46 7.51
CA CYS A 48 18.42 -12.74 8.10
C CYS A 48 17.99 -13.87 7.14
N PRO A 49 18.92 -14.47 6.37
CA PRO A 49 18.58 -15.50 5.40
C PRO A 49 17.98 -16.76 6.06
N ASP A 50 18.41 -17.06 7.29
CA ASP A 50 18.02 -18.25 8.03
C ASP A 50 16.55 -18.24 8.47
N GLU A 51 15.94 -17.07 8.59
CA GLU A 51 14.53 -16.90 8.94
C GLU A 51 13.59 -17.10 7.73
N LEU A 52 14.13 -16.97 6.51
CA LEU A 52 13.39 -17.02 5.26
C LEU A 52 13.48 -18.40 4.60
N ASN A 53 12.80 -19.37 5.21
CA ASN A 53 12.77 -20.76 4.74
C ASN A 53 11.66 -21.05 3.71
N ASN A 54 10.75 -20.11 3.45
CA ASN A 54 9.64 -20.32 2.53
C ASN A 54 10.06 -20.12 1.08
N GLN A 55 9.98 -21.19 0.28
CA GLN A 55 10.32 -21.13 -1.14
C GLN A 55 9.40 -20.18 -1.94
N SER A 56 8.14 -20.05 -1.54
CA SER A 56 7.20 -19.11 -2.17
C SER A 56 7.64 -17.65 -2.01
N GLN A 57 8.18 -17.28 -0.84
CA GLN A 57 8.70 -15.94 -0.58
C GLN A 57 9.97 -15.69 -1.40
N LEU A 58 10.87 -16.68 -1.48
CA LEU A 58 12.06 -16.58 -2.34
C LEU A 58 11.70 -16.36 -3.81
N ASN A 59 10.71 -17.07 -4.33
CA ASN A 59 10.25 -16.88 -5.71
C ASN A 59 9.68 -15.48 -5.92
N MET A 60 8.87 -14.96 -4.98
CA MET A 60 8.41 -13.56 -5.03
C MET A 60 9.57 -12.56 -5.05
N TYR A 61 10.61 -12.80 -4.24
CA TYR A 61 11.78 -11.93 -4.25
C TYR A 61 12.53 -12.04 -5.58
N GLU A 62 12.67 -13.23 -6.17
CA GLU A 62 13.26 -13.44 -7.49
C GLU A 62 12.55 -12.65 -8.60
N GLU A 63 11.23 -12.48 -8.51
CA GLU A 63 10.47 -11.65 -9.46
C GLU A 63 10.80 -10.15 -9.37
N LEU A 64 11.34 -9.67 -8.25
CA LEU A 64 11.77 -8.27 -8.10
C LEU A 64 13.12 -7.98 -8.78
N LEU A 65 13.91 -9.01 -9.05
CA LEU A 65 15.23 -8.88 -9.70
C LEU A 65 15.10 -8.68 -11.21
N SER A 66 16.08 -8.04 -11.85
CA SER A 66 16.16 -8.07 -13.32
C SER A 66 16.61 -9.46 -13.80
N PRO A 67 16.33 -9.80 -15.07
CA PRO A 67 16.80 -11.04 -15.69
C PRO A 67 18.31 -11.27 -15.50
N SER A 68 19.13 -10.22 -15.64
CA SER A 68 20.59 -10.30 -15.46
C SER A 68 21.00 -10.63 -14.02
N GLU A 69 20.29 -10.11 -13.03
CA GLU A 69 20.59 -10.40 -11.62
C GLU A 69 20.15 -11.82 -11.25
N ARG A 70 19.07 -12.32 -11.85
CA ARG A 70 18.65 -13.72 -11.72
C ARG A 70 19.65 -14.68 -12.33
N GLU A 71 20.14 -14.41 -13.54
CA GLU A 71 21.18 -15.20 -14.18
C GLU A 71 22.45 -15.27 -13.33
N TYR A 72 22.84 -14.16 -12.70
CA TYR A 72 23.96 -14.13 -11.76
C TYR A 72 23.69 -15.01 -10.52
N ALA A 73 22.50 -14.93 -9.92
CA ALA A 73 22.12 -15.77 -8.78
C ALA A 73 22.09 -17.26 -9.15
N ASP A 74 21.61 -17.59 -10.35
CA ASP A 74 21.55 -18.96 -10.87
C ASP A 74 22.94 -19.51 -11.23
N SER A 75 23.91 -18.64 -11.55
CA SER A 75 25.30 -19.03 -11.76
C SER A 75 26.01 -19.51 -10.47
N MET A 76 25.46 -19.16 -9.29
CA MET A 76 26.00 -19.59 -8.02
C MET A 76 25.54 -21.01 -7.67
N LYS A 77 26.49 -21.94 -7.61
CA LYS A 77 26.22 -23.38 -7.41
C LYS A 77 25.78 -23.75 -5.98
N ALA A 78 25.95 -22.87 -5.00
CA ALA A 78 25.58 -23.15 -3.62
C ALA A 78 24.20 -22.56 -3.32
N THR A 79 23.28 -23.41 -2.86
CA THR A 79 21.89 -23.04 -2.55
C THR A 79 21.80 -21.97 -1.46
N MET A 80 22.66 -22.02 -0.44
CA MET A 80 22.72 -20.94 0.58
C MET A 80 23.18 -19.62 -0.04
N LEU A 81 24.23 -19.64 -0.86
CA LEU A 81 24.72 -18.43 -1.51
C LEU A 81 23.70 -17.84 -2.49
N ARG A 82 22.96 -18.68 -3.22
CA ARG A 82 21.89 -18.23 -4.12
C ARG A 82 20.82 -17.45 -3.35
N LYS A 83 20.37 -17.98 -2.21
CA LYS A 83 19.38 -17.31 -1.35
C LYS A 83 19.89 -15.94 -0.89
N ASP A 84 21.12 -15.85 -0.42
CA ASP A 84 21.70 -14.59 0.05
C ASP A 84 21.76 -13.54 -1.06
N VAL A 85 22.12 -13.95 -2.28
CA VAL A 85 22.20 -13.05 -3.44
C VAL A 85 20.81 -12.56 -3.83
N VAL A 86 19.82 -13.45 -3.90
CA VAL A 86 18.43 -13.07 -4.21
C VAL A 86 17.92 -12.07 -3.18
N LEU A 87 18.10 -12.36 -1.90
CA LEU A 87 17.58 -11.54 -0.81
C LEU A 87 18.28 -10.18 -0.73
N SER A 88 19.61 -10.14 -0.88
CA SER A 88 20.38 -8.89 -0.87
C SER A 88 20.02 -7.99 -2.06
N ARG A 89 19.84 -8.56 -3.25
CA ARG A 89 19.41 -7.81 -4.44
C ARG A 89 17.97 -7.32 -4.33
N ALA A 90 17.07 -8.15 -3.82
CA ALA A 90 15.70 -7.74 -3.54
C ALA A 90 15.67 -6.59 -2.52
N LEU A 91 16.48 -6.65 -1.47
CA LEU A 91 16.61 -5.57 -0.49
C LEU A 91 17.14 -4.28 -1.12
N LEU A 92 18.17 -4.37 -1.98
CA LEU A 92 18.67 -3.21 -2.71
C LEU A 92 17.62 -2.61 -3.64
N ARG A 93 16.87 -3.44 -4.36
CA ARG A 93 15.77 -2.99 -5.24
C ARG A 93 14.68 -2.25 -4.47
N THR A 94 14.22 -2.81 -3.36
CA THR A 94 13.15 -2.21 -2.56
C THR A 94 13.61 -0.95 -1.83
N THR A 95 14.85 -0.95 -1.34
CA THR A 95 15.43 0.25 -0.72
C THR A 95 15.63 1.34 -1.76
N LEU A 96 16.28 1.09 -2.90
CA LEU A 96 16.43 2.08 -3.97
C LEU A 96 15.10 2.57 -4.53
N SER A 97 14.06 1.74 -4.58
CA SER A 97 12.73 2.18 -5.00
C SER A 97 12.05 3.13 -4.01
N ARG A 98 12.54 3.22 -2.77
CA ARG A 98 11.98 4.07 -1.71
C ARG A 98 12.59 5.47 -1.69
N TYR A 99 13.82 5.64 -2.20
CA TYR A 99 14.54 6.92 -2.25
C TYR A 99 14.46 7.53 -3.66
#